data_AF-A0A6P4YSI3-F1
#
_entry.id   AF-A0A6P4YSI3-F1
#
_cell.length_a   1.000
_cell.length_b   1.000
_cell.length_c   1.000
_cell.angle_alpha   90.00
_cell.angle_beta   90.00
_cell.angle_gamma   90.00
#
_symmetry.space_group_name_H-M   'P 1'
#
loop_
_entity.id
_entity.type
_entity.pdbx_description
1 polymer ?
#
loop_
_entity_poly.entity_id
_entity_poly.type
_entity_poly.pdbx_seq_one_letter_code
_entity_poly.pdbx_strand_id
1 'polypeptide(L)'
;MEQELAALVQQLIGAVEVAMSPMSASQQRQEAYQLCENFKEHSPHCAACGLQLAQKNNNPVIRHFGLQLLEHCAKFRWNSWQPPEKVQFKDTVLKMMAEGVENILTEQPYIKDALSKIVVELIKREWPQHWPTMMEELSRVAALGETQTELVLLIFLRLVEDIVAFQNLPTQRRKDILQCLTAHMGELFTFFTTTLQTHTMQYHQLARSLGEAEKVKAQCHCRVAQAVLKTLCGYVEWVSVSHVFANDGKLVESLCLLLGQREFQLHAAECLLLLVNRRGRTEERKPLLLLFNDGAMDTILSAASSADREALQNEQHYLFLKRLCQLLVGLGQQLGTLWGPTGLGVGCPANFSKYLSAILSFTAHNSQSLSSLTQGLWAAFLRHEHISKDSVFLEFVPKVLQQATINVVKTGFPSLSNSPSCTYSQVDFDSDDEFNSFFAAFRAQIVETVRLCTGLMPKVAFHYTDQCIRQLMASPINSSDATATGQGYCNLTSPSFVRWDGLTCYMEAVVNKIVKLNAVQLVIPEGVSLLEDVLGYSPKDPLILSCVLTCVSTLFPFGLTPLTPYCP
;
A
#
# COMPACT_ATOMS: atom_id res chain seq x y z
N MET A 1 -22.19 -48.23 -17.89
CA MET A 1 -21.49 -47.26 -17.01
C MET A 1 -20.77 -46.18 -17.82
N GLU A 2 -19.84 -46.50 -18.74
CA GLU A 2 -19.15 -45.46 -19.54
C GLU A 2 -20.08 -44.67 -20.49
N GLN A 3 -21.00 -45.33 -21.19
CA GLN A 3 -21.97 -44.66 -22.07
C GLN A 3 -22.92 -43.73 -21.31
N GLU A 4 -23.31 -44.11 -20.08
CA GLU A 4 -24.17 -43.32 -19.22
C GLU A 4 -23.45 -42.08 -18.68
N LEU A 5 -22.18 -42.24 -18.26
CA LEU A 5 -21.34 -41.13 -17.84
C LEU A 5 -21.10 -40.13 -18.99
N ALA A 6 -20.85 -40.63 -20.21
CA ALA A 6 -20.67 -39.80 -21.39
C ALA A 6 -21.94 -38.98 -21.72
N ALA A 7 -23.13 -39.60 -21.61
CA ALA A 7 -24.40 -38.89 -21.80
C ALA A 7 -24.61 -37.79 -20.76
N LEU A 8 -24.30 -38.06 -19.48
CA LEU A 8 -24.38 -37.06 -18.41
C LEU A 8 -23.42 -35.89 -18.64
N VAL A 9 -22.18 -36.18 -19.06
CA VAL A 9 -21.20 -35.14 -19.38
C VAL A 9 -21.69 -34.23 -20.51
N GLN A 10 -22.24 -34.80 -21.59
CA GLN A 10 -22.80 -34.01 -22.69
C GLN A 10 -24.00 -33.16 -22.27
N GLN A 11 -24.89 -33.70 -21.42
CA GLN A 11 -26.01 -32.96 -20.86
C GLN A 11 -25.54 -31.76 -20.03
N LEU A 12 -24.51 -31.94 -19.20
CA LEU A 12 -23.94 -30.87 -18.38
C LEU A 12 -23.24 -29.81 -19.24
N ILE A 13 -22.53 -30.20 -20.30
CA ILE A 13 -21.93 -29.24 -21.25
C ILE A 13 -23.03 -28.35 -21.85
N GLY A 14 -24.09 -28.95 -22.39
CA GLY A 14 -25.19 -28.19 -22.96
C GLY A 14 -25.88 -27.27 -21.94
N ALA A 15 -26.07 -27.74 -20.70
CA ALA A 15 -26.62 -26.91 -19.64
C ALA A 15 -25.73 -25.71 -19.30
N VAL A 16 -24.42 -25.90 -19.18
CA VAL A 16 -23.47 -24.81 -18.88
C VAL A 16 -23.43 -23.80 -20.04
N GLU A 17 -23.43 -24.26 -21.28
CA GLU A 17 -23.45 -23.39 -22.46
C GLU A 17 -24.73 -22.53 -22.52
N VAL A 18 -25.89 -23.12 -22.22
CA VAL A 18 -27.16 -22.37 -22.12
C VAL A 18 -27.12 -21.40 -20.95
N ALA A 19 -26.60 -21.81 -19.79
CA ALA A 19 -26.54 -20.99 -18.58
C ALA A 19 -25.65 -19.75 -18.74
N MET A 20 -24.56 -19.88 -19.50
CA MET A 20 -23.54 -18.85 -19.70
C MET A 20 -23.73 -18.04 -20.99
N SER A 21 -24.62 -18.45 -21.90
CA SER A 21 -24.89 -17.70 -23.13
C SER A 21 -25.77 -16.47 -22.87
N PRO A 22 -25.35 -15.26 -23.32
CA PRO A 22 -26.15 -14.05 -23.19
C PRO A 22 -27.43 -14.10 -24.03
N MET A 23 -27.46 -14.96 -25.05
CA MET A 23 -28.59 -15.11 -25.98
C MET A 23 -29.68 -16.07 -25.47
N SER A 24 -29.40 -16.83 -24.41
CA SER A 24 -30.38 -17.77 -23.84
C SER A 24 -31.55 -17.03 -23.19
N ALA A 25 -32.77 -17.48 -23.48
CA ALA A 25 -33.98 -16.97 -22.84
C ALA A 25 -33.93 -17.18 -21.31
N SER A 26 -34.52 -16.26 -20.54
CA SER A 26 -34.46 -16.29 -19.07
C SER A 26 -34.91 -17.63 -18.48
N GLN A 27 -35.99 -18.21 -19.02
CA GLN A 27 -36.53 -19.48 -18.55
C GLN A 27 -35.57 -20.65 -18.81
N GLN A 28 -35.05 -20.79 -20.04
CA GLN A 28 -34.09 -21.83 -20.39
C GLN A 28 -32.80 -21.74 -19.56
N ARG A 29 -32.36 -20.51 -19.29
CA ARG A 29 -31.21 -20.25 -18.43
C ARG A 29 -31.46 -20.74 -17.00
N GLN A 30 -32.64 -20.45 -16.45
CA GLN A 30 -33.03 -20.90 -15.10
C GLN A 30 -33.12 -22.42 -15.02
N GLU A 31 -33.73 -23.07 -16.02
CA GLU A 31 -33.82 -24.53 -16.10
C GLU A 31 -32.43 -25.18 -16.17
N ALA A 32 -31.52 -24.61 -16.97
CA ALA A 32 -30.14 -25.07 -17.06
C ALA A 32 -29.36 -24.92 -15.74
N TYR A 33 -29.51 -23.78 -15.05
CA TYR A 33 -28.92 -23.60 -13.72
C TYR A 33 -29.47 -24.61 -12.72
N GLN A 34 -30.78 -24.83 -12.70
CA GLN A 34 -31.40 -25.76 -11.76
C GLN A 34 -30.97 -27.21 -12.02
N LEU A 35 -30.76 -27.58 -13.29
CA LEU A 35 -30.17 -28.86 -13.66
C LEU A 35 -28.76 -29.02 -13.10
N CYS A 36 -27.89 -28.02 -13.29
CA CYS A 36 -26.52 -28.04 -12.79
C CYS A 36 -26.46 -28.13 -11.25
N GLU A 37 -27.29 -27.36 -10.55
CA GLU A 37 -27.36 -27.37 -9.08
C GLU A 37 -27.89 -28.71 -8.56
N ASN A 38 -29.00 -29.22 -9.12
CA ASN A 38 -29.53 -30.53 -8.74
C ASN A 38 -28.51 -31.65 -8.96
N PHE A 39 -27.79 -31.63 -10.08
CA PHE A 39 -26.74 -32.60 -10.36
C PHE A 39 -25.62 -32.53 -9.31
N LYS A 40 -25.12 -31.31 -9.02
CA LYS A 40 -24.06 -31.06 -8.05
C LYS A 40 -24.43 -31.59 -6.66
N GLU A 41 -25.66 -31.35 -6.22
CA GLU A 41 -26.14 -31.74 -4.89
C GLU A 41 -26.43 -33.25 -4.79
N HIS A 42 -27.10 -33.85 -5.77
CA HIS A 42 -27.70 -35.18 -5.61
C HIS A 42 -27.02 -36.32 -6.40
N SER A 43 -26.34 -36.04 -7.52
CA SER A 43 -25.84 -37.10 -8.42
C SER A 43 -24.64 -37.84 -7.82
N PRO A 44 -24.62 -39.19 -7.74
CA PRO A 44 -23.45 -39.94 -7.24
C PRO A 44 -22.23 -39.82 -8.17
N HIS A 45 -22.45 -39.48 -9.45
CA HIS A 45 -21.39 -39.35 -10.47
C HIS A 45 -20.73 -37.96 -10.50
N CYS A 46 -21.00 -37.10 -9.52
CA CYS A 46 -20.50 -35.73 -9.47
C CYS A 46 -18.97 -35.63 -9.64
N ALA A 47 -18.20 -36.43 -8.91
CA ALA A 47 -16.74 -36.44 -9.03
C ALA A 47 -16.27 -36.97 -10.40
N ALA A 48 -16.86 -38.06 -10.90
CA ALA A 48 -16.50 -38.64 -12.19
C ALA A 48 -16.78 -37.69 -13.37
N CYS A 49 -17.96 -37.05 -13.40
CA CYS A 49 -18.29 -36.03 -14.40
C CYS A 49 -17.40 -34.81 -14.26
N GLY A 50 -17.15 -34.34 -13.02
CA GLY A 50 -16.25 -33.20 -12.76
C GLY A 50 -14.86 -33.41 -13.35
N LEU A 51 -14.29 -34.62 -13.19
CA LEU A 51 -12.99 -34.99 -13.77
C LEU A 51 -12.99 -34.98 -15.30
N GLN A 52 -14.03 -35.51 -15.94
CA GLN A 52 -14.15 -35.50 -17.40
C GLN A 52 -14.30 -34.07 -17.95
N LEU A 53 -15.12 -33.24 -17.29
CA LEU A 53 -15.35 -31.85 -17.68
C LEU A 53 -14.09 -30.98 -17.50
N ALA A 54 -13.28 -31.25 -16.47
CA ALA A 54 -12.07 -30.48 -16.17
C ALA A 54 -10.87 -30.74 -17.11
N GLN A 55 -10.97 -31.70 -18.05
CA GLN A 55 -9.91 -32.01 -18.99
C GLN A 55 -9.57 -30.84 -19.93
N LYS A 56 -8.30 -30.77 -20.36
CA LYS A 56 -7.75 -29.70 -21.22
C LYS A 56 -8.43 -29.54 -22.58
N ASN A 57 -8.99 -30.63 -23.11
CA ASN A 57 -9.69 -30.65 -24.40
C ASN A 57 -11.00 -29.82 -24.39
N ASN A 58 -11.56 -29.53 -23.22
CA ASN A 58 -12.79 -28.77 -23.10
C ASN A 58 -12.53 -27.26 -23.06
N ASN A 59 -13.55 -26.46 -23.41
CA ASN A 59 -13.50 -25.01 -23.25
C ASN A 59 -13.26 -24.65 -21.77
N PRO A 60 -12.44 -23.64 -21.45
CA PRO A 60 -12.23 -23.12 -20.11
C PRO A 60 -13.50 -22.93 -19.25
N VAL A 61 -14.64 -22.50 -19.81
CA VAL A 61 -15.91 -22.35 -19.05
C VAL A 61 -16.41 -23.70 -18.53
N ILE A 62 -16.36 -24.74 -19.38
CA ILE A 62 -16.73 -26.11 -19.03
C ILE A 62 -15.74 -26.69 -18.02
N ARG A 63 -14.44 -26.46 -18.24
CA ARG A 63 -13.37 -26.89 -17.33
C ARG A 63 -13.57 -26.32 -15.93
N HIS A 64 -13.91 -25.04 -15.84
CA HIS A 64 -14.18 -24.36 -14.58
C HIS A 64 -15.39 -24.96 -13.85
N PHE A 65 -16.49 -25.24 -14.56
CA PHE A 65 -17.64 -25.93 -13.96
C PHE A 65 -17.26 -27.32 -13.45
N GLY A 66 -16.48 -28.08 -14.23
CA GLY A 66 -15.92 -29.37 -13.78
C GLY A 66 -15.15 -29.26 -12.48
N LEU A 67 -14.26 -28.26 -12.37
CA LEU A 67 -13.51 -27.97 -11.14
C LEU A 67 -14.43 -27.56 -9.97
N GLN A 68 -15.50 -26.79 -10.23
CA GLN A 68 -16.49 -26.45 -9.19
C GLN A 68 -17.22 -27.69 -8.64
N LEU A 69 -17.52 -28.69 -9.49
CA LEU A 69 -18.09 -29.96 -9.04
C LEU A 69 -17.11 -30.73 -8.14
N LEU A 70 -15.82 -30.74 -8.51
CA LEU A 70 -14.77 -31.38 -7.70
C LEU A 70 -14.58 -30.65 -6.36
N GLU A 71 -14.60 -29.31 -6.37
CA GLU A 71 -14.56 -28.49 -5.15
C GLU A 71 -15.76 -28.80 -4.25
N HIS A 72 -16.96 -28.90 -4.82
CA HIS A 72 -18.17 -29.27 -4.08
C HIS A 72 -18.04 -30.67 -3.45
N CYS A 73 -17.49 -31.64 -4.18
CA CYS A 73 -17.25 -32.98 -3.66
C CYS A 73 -16.27 -32.96 -2.47
N ALA A 74 -15.14 -32.27 -2.62
CA ALA A 74 -14.18 -32.06 -1.54
C ALA A 74 -14.82 -31.33 -0.35
N LYS A 75 -15.75 -30.39 -0.59
CA LYS A 75 -16.38 -29.62 0.47
C LYS A 75 -17.42 -30.38 1.28
N PHE A 76 -18.40 -30.96 0.59
CA PHE A 76 -19.65 -31.41 1.21
C PHE A 76 -19.78 -32.93 1.24
N ARG A 77 -19.13 -33.64 0.31
CA ARG A 77 -19.27 -35.10 0.18
C ARG A 77 -18.11 -35.88 0.76
N TRP A 78 -16.99 -35.21 1.06
CA TRP A 78 -15.78 -35.84 1.57
C TRP A 78 -16.00 -36.82 2.72
N ASN A 79 -16.85 -36.46 3.69
CA ASN A 79 -17.10 -37.30 4.86
C ASN A 79 -17.91 -38.58 4.55
N SER A 80 -18.63 -38.63 3.43
CA SER A 80 -19.38 -39.82 3.00
C SER A 80 -18.51 -40.85 2.27
N TRP A 81 -17.33 -40.46 1.80
CA TRP A 81 -16.44 -41.33 1.02
C TRP A 81 -15.61 -42.25 1.90
N GLN A 82 -15.39 -43.46 1.39
CA GLN A 82 -14.50 -44.44 1.99
C GLN A 82 -13.03 -44.03 1.83
N PRO A 83 -12.12 -44.47 2.71
CA PRO A 83 -10.70 -44.17 2.61
C PRO A 83 -10.07 -44.38 1.22
N PRO A 84 -10.31 -45.47 0.46
CA PRO A 84 -9.74 -45.63 -0.87
C PRO A 84 -10.25 -44.58 -1.88
N GLU A 85 -11.51 -44.18 -1.80
CA GLU A 85 -12.09 -43.15 -2.68
C GLU A 85 -11.45 -41.78 -2.42
N LYS A 86 -11.19 -41.45 -1.15
CA LYS A 86 -10.49 -40.24 -0.75
C LYS A 86 -9.06 -40.19 -1.30
N VAL A 87 -8.33 -41.30 -1.18
CA VAL A 87 -6.95 -41.42 -1.71
C VAL A 87 -6.97 -41.27 -3.24
N GLN A 88 -7.86 -41.99 -3.93
CA GLN A 88 -7.98 -41.90 -5.38
C GLN A 88 -8.33 -40.48 -5.85
N PHE A 89 -9.25 -39.80 -5.16
CA PHE A 89 -9.60 -38.41 -5.48
C PHE A 89 -8.39 -37.49 -5.31
N LYS A 90 -7.68 -37.61 -4.18
CA LYS A 90 -6.47 -36.82 -3.89
C LYS A 90 -5.39 -37.04 -4.95
N ASP A 91 -5.10 -38.29 -5.29
CA ASP A 91 -4.11 -38.65 -6.32
C ASP A 91 -4.49 -38.08 -7.68
N THR A 92 -5.79 -38.08 -8.00
CA THR A 92 -6.29 -37.52 -9.26
C THR A 92 -6.13 -36.00 -9.30
N VAL A 93 -6.45 -35.30 -8.20
CA VAL A 93 -6.26 -33.84 -8.12
C VAL A 93 -4.77 -33.47 -8.22
N LEU A 94 -3.88 -34.21 -7.55
CA LEU A 94 -2.43 -34.00 -7.66
C LEU A 94 -1.92 -34.27 -9.08
N LYS A 95 -2.45 -35.30 -9.75
CA LYS A 95 -2.17 -35.58 -11.16
C LYS A 95 -2.67 -34.42 -12.06
N MET A 96 -3.84 -33.86 -11.79
CA MET A 96 -4.32 -32.68 -12.50
C MET A 96 -3.42 -31.46 -12.31
N MET A 97 -2.82 -31.27 -11.14
CA MET A 97 -1.81 -30.21 -10.96
C MET A 97 -0.57 -30.48 -11.82
N ALA A 98 -0.11 -31.74 -11.89
CA ALA A 98 1.08 -32.11 -12.63
C ALA A 98 0.90 -31.95 -14.15
N GLU A 99 -0.22 -32.41 -14.72
CA GLU A 99 -0.40 -32.51 -16.18
C GLU A 99 -1.74 -31.94 -16.72
N GLY A 100 -2.68 -31.56 -15.85
CA GLY A 100 -4.04 -31.15 -16.21
C GLY A 100 -4.26 -29.65 -16.47
N VAL A 101 -3.19 -28.84 -16.38
CA VAL A 101 -3.21 -27.39 -16.57
C VAL A 101 -2.34 -26.98 -17.76
N GLU A 102 -2.80 -26.02 -18.56
CA GLU A 102 -2.07 -25.45 -19.71
C GLU A 102 -0.82 -24.67 -19.27
N ASN A 103 -0.03 -24.19 -20.23
CA ASN A 103 1.14 -23.38 -19.94
C ASN A 103 0.77 -22.13 -19.11
N ILE A 104 1.68 -21.71 -18.21
CA ILE A 104 1.51 -20.59 -17.27
C ILE A 104 0.97 -19.31 -17.92
N LEU A 105 1.36 -19.03 -19.18
CA LEU A 105 0.97 -17.83 -19.93
C LEU A 105 -0.36 -17.98 -20.68
N THR A 106 -0.77 -19.20 -21.04
CA THR A 106 -1.99 -19.46 -21.82
C THR A 106 -3.17 -19.88 -20.96
N GLU A 107 -2.90 -20.47 -19.79
CA GLU A 107 -3.96 -20.94 -18.90
C GLU A 107 -4.75 -19.78 -18.28
N GLN A 108 -6.07 -19.96 -18.23
CA GLN A 108 -6.97 -18.97 -17.66
C GLN A 108 -6.77 -18.85 -16.14
N PRO A 109 -6.65 -17.63 -15.58
CA PRO A 109 -6.42 -17.44 -14.14
C PRO A 109 -7.46 -18.13 -13.25
N TYR A 110 -8.74 -18.14 -13.64
CA TYR A 110 -9.82 -18.77 -12.87
C TYR A 110 -9.73 -20.30 -12.84
N ILE A 111 -9.07 -20.95 -13.80
CA ILE A 111 -8.81 -22.39 -13.77
C ILE A 111 -7.78 -22.71 -12.70
N LYS A 112 -6.69 -21.93 -12.66
CA LYS A 112 -5.63 -22.05 -11.65
C LYS A 112 -6.19 -21.81 -10.24
N ASP A 113 -7.01 -20.77 -10.10
CA ASP A 113 -7.72 -20.46 -8.85
C ASP A 113 -8.63 -21.61 -8.41
N ALA A 114 -9.51 -22.11 -9.30
CA ALA A 114 -10.41 -23.22 -8.99
C ALA A 114 -9.67 -24.50 -8.59
N LEU A 115 -8.59 -24.86 -9.30
CA LEU A 115 -7.79 -26.03 -8.93
C LEU A 115 -7.09 -25.85 -7.57
N SER A 116 -6.53 -24.66 -7.32
CA SER A 116 -5.90 -24.34 -6.03
C SER A 116 -6.88 -24.44 -4.87
N LYS A 117 -8.14 -24.01 -5.07
CA LYS A 117 -9.22 -24.12 -4.07
C LYS A 117 -9.51 -25.57 -3.71
N ILE A 118 -9.60 -26.47 -4.69
CA ILE A 118 -9.83 -27.90 -4.42
C ILE A 118 -8.72 -28.43 -3.51
N VAL A 119 -7.46 -28.15 -3.82
CA VAL A 119 -6.32 -28.63 -3.02
C VAL A 119 -6.34 -28.04 -1.62
N VAL A 120 -6.63 -26.75 -1.47
CA VAL A 120 -6.76 -26.12 -0.13
C VAL A 120 -7.90 -26.73 0.67
N GLU A 121 -9.03 -27.08 0.05
CA GLU A 121 -10.12 -27.80 0.72
C GLU A 121 -9.70 -29.20 1.19
N LEU A 122 -8.84 -29.89 0.44
CA LEU A 122 -8.26 -31.17 0.86
C LEU A 122 -7.27 -30.99 2.02
N ILE A 123 -6.37 -29.99 1.94
CA ILE A 123 -5.42 -29.65 3.01
C ILE A 123 -6.19 -29.37 4.31
N LYS A 124 -7.23 -28.53 4.26
CA LYS A 124 -8.06 -28.19 5.42
C LYS A 124 -8.67 -29.41 6.12
N ARG A 125 -8.95 -30.50 5.38
CA ARG A 125 -9.58 -31.72 5.90
C ARG A 125 -8.61 -32.77 6.38
N GLU A 126 -7.47 -32.92 5.70
CA GLU A 126 -6.57 -34.06 5.92
C GLU A 126 -5.24 -33.65 6.56
N TRP A 127 -4.70 -32.46 6.25
CA TRP A 127 -3.42 -32.00 6.80
C TRP A 127 -3.60 -31.31 8.17
N PRO A 128 -2.82 -31.65 9.22
CA PRO A 128 -1.56 -32.40 9.15
C PRO A 128 -1.62 -33.93 9.33
N GLN A 129 -2.59 -34.47 10.07
CA GLN A 129 -2.50 -35.85 10.57
C GLN A 129 -2.68 -36.94 9.51
N HIS A 130 -3.60 -36.75 8.56
CA HIS A 130 -3.94 -37.77 7.55
C HIS A 130 -3.22 -37.55 6.21
N TRP A 131 -2.46 -36.46 6.10
CA TRP A 131 -1.65 -36.17 4.91
C TRP A 131 -0.26 -35.62 5.30
N PRO A 132 0.56 -36.37 6.04
CA PRO A 132 1.86 -35.89 6.52
C PRO A 132 2.84 -35.52 5.39
N THR A 133 2.74 -36.20 4.24
CA THR A 133 3.56 -35.99 3.04
C THR A 133 3.15 -34.78 2.19
N MET A 134 2.17 -33.98 2.62
CA MET A 134 1.62 -32.88 1.83
C MET A 134 2.69 -31.89 1.34
N MET A 135 3.60 -31.47 2.23
CA MET A 135 4.67 -30.52 1.90
C MET A 135 5.62 -31.10 0.84
N GLU A 136 6.05 -32.35 1.00
CA GLU A 136 6.92 -33.07 0.07
C GLU A 136 6.25 -33.25 -1.31
N GLU A 137 4.97 -33.60 -1.32
CA GLU A 137 4.20 -33.79 -2.55
C GLU A 137 4.02 -32.47 -3.32
N LEU A 138 3.71 -31.37 -2.64
CA LEU A 138 3.65 -30.04 -3.28
C LEU A 138 5.02 -29.59 -3.78
N SER A 139 6.09 -29.85 -3.03
CA SER A 139 7.46 -29.56 -3.48
C SER A 139 7.81 -30.35 -4.76
N ARG A 140 7.42 -31.63 -4.82
CA ARG A 140 7.61 -32.46 -6.02
C ARG A 140 6.82 -31.92 -7.21
N VAL A 141 5.60 -31.45 -6.99
CA VAL A 141 4.78 -30.84 -8.05
C VAL A 141 5.42 -29.55 -8.54
N ALA A 142 5.85 -28.65 -7.66
CA ALA A 142 6.53 -27.40 -8.03
C ALA A 142 7.77 -27.67 -8.90
N ALA A 143 8.55 -28.71 -8.59
CA ALA A 143 9.74 -29.10 -9.35
C ALA A 143 9.48 -29.54 -10.80
N LEU A 144 8.22 -29.75 -11.21
CA LEU A 144 7.87 -30.14 -12.59
C LEU A 144 7.97 -28.98 -13.60
N GLY A 145 7.82 -27.73 -13.16
CA GLY A 145 7.86 -26.58 -14.06
C GLY A 145 7.26 -25.29 -13.49
N GLU A 146 7.26 -24.24 -14.32
CA GLU A 146 6.82 -22.89 -13.94
C GLU A 146 5.32 -22.85 -13.61
N THR A 147 4.47 -23.51 -14.42
CA THR A 147 3.01 -23.58 -14.18
C THR A 147 2.72 -24.22 -12.83
N GLN A 148 3.38 -25.34 -12.54
CA GLN A 148 3.17 -26.09 -11.30
C GLN A 148 3.68 -25.32 -10.10
N THR A 149 4.80 -24.61 -10.24
CA THR A 149 5.29 -23.70 -9.20
C THR A 149 4.28 -22.58 -8.91
N GLU A 150 3.69 -21.94 -9.93
CA GLU A 150 2.65 -20.92 -9.74
C GLU A 150 1.42 -21.51 -9.01
N LEU A 151 0.97 -22.72 -9.38
CA LEU A 151 -0.15 -23.39 -8.70
C LEU A 151 0.14 -23.66 -7.22
N VAL A 152 1.34 -24.14 -6.89
CA VAL A 152 1.75 -24.40 -5.50
C VAL A 152 1.80 -23.10 -4.70
N LEU A 153 2.29 -22.01 -5.29
CA LEU A 153 2.31 -20.69 -4.66
C LEU A 153 0.89 -20.14 -4.41
N LEU A 154 -0.05 -20.36 -5.34
CA LEU A 154 -1.47 -20.02 -5.17
C LEU A 154 -2.11 -20.82 -4.02
N ILE A 155 -1.80 -22.11 -3.91
CA ILE A 155 -2.27 -22.97 -2.81
C ILE A 155 -1.76 -22.44 -1.47
N PHE A 156 -0.46 -22.15 -1.35
CA PHE A 156 0.12 -21.64 -0.11
C PHE A 156 -0.43 -20.26 0.27
N LEU A 157 -0.66 -19.37 -0.69
CA LEU A 157 -1.28 -18.07 -0.45
C LEU A 157 -2.73 -18.25 0.03
N ARG A 158 -3.53 -19.03 -0.69
CA ARG A 158 -4.94 -19.23 -0.39
C ARG A 158 -5.14 -19.92 0.96
N LEU A 159 -4.27 -20.87 1.31
CA LEU A 159 -4.28 -21.55 2.59
C LEU A 159 -4.13 -20.56 3.75
N VAL A 160 -3.18 -19.63 3.68
CA VAL A 160 -2.99 -18.64 4.75
C VAL A 160 -4.07 -17.57 4.75
N GLU A 161 -4.61 -17.20 3.60
CA GLU A 161 -5.79 -16.33 3.54
C GLU A 161 -6.97 -16.96 4.30
N ASP A 162 -7.27 -18.24 4.07
CA ASP A 162 -8.36 -18.95 4.75
C ASP A 162 -8.15 -19.11 6.27
N ILE A 163 -6.90 -19.31 6.69
CA ILE A 163 -6.56 -19.59 8.10
C ILE A 163 -6.36 -18.30 8.91
N VAL A 164 -5.61 -17.35 8.37
CA VAL A 164 -5.15 -16.15 9.08
C VAL A 164 -6.08 -14.97 8.84
N ALA A 165 -6.40 -14.68 7.58
CA ALA A 165 -7.19 -13.50 7.23
C ALA A 165 -8.70 -13.74 7.45
N PHE A 166 -9.28 -14.76 6.82
CA PHE A 166 -10.73 -15.02 6.84
C PHE A 166 -11.19 -15.89 8.00
N GLN A 167 -10.29 -16.72 8.56
CA GLN A 167 -10.60 -17.64 9.66
C GLN A 167 -11.78 -18.59 9.37
N ASN A 168 -11.85 -19.11 8.14
CA ASN A 168 -12.94 -19.94 7.60
C ASN A 168 -13.00 -21.38 8.16
N LEU A 169 -12.37 -21.65 9.30
CA LEU A 169 -12.17 -22.98 9.87
C LEU A 169 -12.58 -23.00 11.36
N PRO A 170 -13.10 -24.13 11.88
CA PRO A 170 -13.29 -24.32 13.31
C PRO A 170 -12.00 -24.04 14.08
N THR A 171 -12.10 -23.37 15.23
CA THR A 171 -10.95 -22.84 15.99
C THR A 171 -9.88 -23.88 16.27
N GLN A 172 -10.25 -25.11 16.65
CA GLN A 172 -9.28 -26.17 16.93
C GLN A 172 -8.54 -26.59 15.66
N ARG A 173 -9.27 -26.87 14.57
CA ARG A 173 -8.69 -27.26 13.29
C ARG A 173 -7.74 -26.19 12.76
N ARG A 174 -8.13 -24.92 12.87
CA ARG A 174 -7.29 -23.78 12.50
C ARG A 174 -5.98 -23.74 13.29
N LYS A 175 -6.04 -23.97 14.61
CA LYS A 175 -4.85 -24.03 15.47
C LYS A 175 -3.91 -25.17 15.07
N ASP A 176 -4.45 -26.36 14.81
CA ASP A 176 -3.64 -27.53 14.42
C ASP A 176 -2.88 -27.25 13.11
N ILE A 177 -3.58 -26.70 12.11
CA ILE A 177 -2.99 -26.35 10.82
C ILE A 177 -1.94 -25.24 10.98
N LEU A 178 -2.25 -24.17 11.73
CA LEU A 178 -1.32 -23.07 11.95
C LEU A 178 -0.07 -23.51 12.72
N GLN A 179 -0.21 -24.40 13.70
CA GLN A 179 0.92 -24.97 14.44
C GLN A 179 1.83 -25.78 13.51
N CYS A 180 1.25 -26.64 12.66
CA CYS A 180 2.03 -27.40 11.69
C CYS A 180 2.70 -26.49 10.64
N LEU A 181 1.99 -25.46 10.17
CA LEU A 181 2.54 -24.47 9.23
C LEU A 181 3.72 -23.71 9.84
N THR A 182 3.62 -23.33 11.12
CA THR A 182 4.70 -22.68 11.86
C THR A 182 5.92 -23.60 11.98
N ALA A 183 5.71 -24.90 12.18
CA ALA A 183 6.81 -25.88 12.23
C ALA A 183 7.56 -26.01 10.90
N HIS A 184 6.87 -25.85 9.76
CA HIS A 184 7.47 -25.89 8.42
C HIS A 184 7.85 -24.50 7.86
N MET A 185 7.77 -23.44 8.69
CA MET A 185 7.95 -22.07 8.20
C MET A 185 9.35 -21.81 7.65
N GLY A 186 10.38 -22.42 8.25
CA GLY A 186 11.76 -22.32 7.75
C GLY A 186 11.92 -22.93 6.35
N GLU A 187 11.29 -24.08 6.10
CA GLU A 187 11.27 -24.73 4.79
C GLU A 187 10.52 -23.87 3.76
N LEU A 188 9.34 -23.35 4.11
CA LEU A 188 8.55 -22.46 3.26
C LEU A 188 9.31 -21.20 2.86
N PHE A 189 9.96 -20.52 3.81
CA PHE A 189 10.73 -19.31 3.51
C PHE A 189 11.99 -19.62 2.68
N THR A 190 12.58 -20.80 2.86
CA THR A 190 13.67 -21.28 2.00
C THR A 190 13.16 -21.52 0.58
N PHE A 191 12.00 -22.16 0.42
CA PHE A 191 11.33 -22.36 -0.87
C PHE A 191 11.00 -21.03 -1.55
N PHE A 192 10.37 -20.07 -0.85
CA PHE A 192 10.03 -18.76 -1.41
C PHE A 192 11.27 -17.99 -1.85
N THR A 193 12.29 -17.92 -0.99
CA THR A 193 13.51 -17.15 -1.30
C THR A 193 14.28 -17.78 -2.46
N THR A 194 14.43 -19.10 -2.47
CA THR A 194 15.15 -19.82 -3.55
C THR A 194 14.40 -19.71 -4.87
N THR A 195 13.08 -19.85 -4.86
CA THR A 195 12.23 -19.70 -6.06
C THR A 195 12.31 -18.27 -6.58
N LEU A 196 12.17 -17.25 -5.73
CA LEU A 196 12.28 -15.85 -6.14
C LEU A 196 13.63 -15.58 -6.82
N GLN A 197 14.74 -15.96 -6.17
CA GLN A 197 16.08 -15.74 -6.69
C GLN A 197 16.32 -16.45 -8.03
N THR A 198 15.92 -17.73 -8.12
CA THR A 198 16.10 -18.53 -9.33
C THR A 198 15.34 -17.94 -10.52
N HIS A 199 14.06 -17.61 -10.32
CA HIS A 199 13.21 -17.12 -11.40
C HIS A 199 13.54 -15.67 -11.78
N THR A 200 13.90 -14.79 -10.84
CA THR A 200 14.39 -13.44 -11.19
C THR A 200 15.70 -13.52 -11.98
N MET A 201 16.64 -14.38 -11.58
CA MET A 201 17.91 -14.57 -12.30
C MET A 201 17.67 -15.10 -13.72
N GLN A 202 16.85 -16.14 -13.88
CA GLN A 202 16.51 -16.71 -15.19
C GLN A 202 15.76 -15.71 -16.08
N TYR A 203 14.84 -14.93 -15.50
CA TYR A 203 14.18 -13.84 -16.21
C TYR A 203 15.21 -12.84 -16.77
N HIS A 204 16.15 -12.35 -15.97
CA HIS A 204 17.16 -11.39 -16.46
C HIS A 204 18.08 -11.95 -17.52
N GLN A 205 18.49 -13.22 -17.38
CA GLN A 205 19.34 -13.89 -18.36
C GLN A 205 18.62 -14.00 -19.71
N LEU A 206 17.35 -14.41 -19.70
CA LEU A 206 16.57 -14.62 -20.92
C LEU A 206 15.99 -13.33 -21.50
N ALA A 207 15.65 -12.34 -20.69
CA ALA A 207 15.09 -11.06 -21.15
C ALA A 207 16.07 -10.25 -22.03
N ARG A 208 17.37 -10.54 -21.95
CA ARG A 208 18.41 -9.93 -22.80
C ARG A 208 18.54 -10.61 -24.17
N SER A 209 17.91 -11.75 -24.37
CA SER A 209 17.96 -12.49 -25.63
C SER A 209 17.06 -11.85 -26.69
N LEU A 210 17.42 -12.07 -27.97
CA LEU A 210 16.65 -11.55 -29.11
C LEU A 210 15.59 -12.55 -29.62
N GLY A 211 15.68 -13.83 -29.24
CA GLY A 211 14.79 -14.89 -29.69
C GLY A 211 13.42 -14.84 -29.02
N GLU A 212 12.37 -15.10 -29.80
CA GLU A 212 10.99 -15.02 -29.32
C GLU A 212 10.68 -16.13 -28.30
N ALA A 213 11.21 -17.33 -28.51
CA ALA A 213 11.01 -18.46 -27.59
C ALA A 213 11.62 -18.18 -26.21
N GLU A 214 12.80 -17.56 -26.18
CA GLU A 214 13.48 -17.16 -24.95
C GLU A 214 12.75 -16.02 -24.24
N LYS A 215 12.15 -15.07 -24.98
CA LYS A 215 11.29 -14.03 -24.40
C LYS A 215 10.03 -14.61 -23.76
N VAL A 216 9.37 -15.55 -24.43
CA VAL A 216 8.22 -16.28 -23.87
C VAL A 216 8.63 -17.01 -22.59
N LYS A 217 9.80 -17.69 -22.60
CA LYS A 217 10.32 -18.34 -21.40
C LYS A 217 10.68 -17.34 -20.29
N ALA A 218 11.24 -16.18 -20.63
CA ALA A 218 11.48 -15.10 -19.67
C ALA A 218 10.17 -14.66 -19.00
N GLN A 219 9.08 -14.51 -19.77
CA GLN A 219 7.76 -14.17 -19.23
C GLN A 219 7.22 -15.25 -18.28
N CYS A 220 7.46 -16.54 -18.55
CA CYS A 220 7.13 -17.62 -17.61
C CYS A 220 7.85 -17.42 -16.26
N HIS A 221 9.16 -17.16 -16.27
CA HIS A 221 9.92 -16.91 -15.05
C HIS A 221 9.48 -15.63 -14.33
N CYS A 222 9.19 -14.57 -15.08
CA CYS A 222 8.63 -13.33 -14.54
C CYS A 222 7.33 -13.60 -13.76
N ARG A 223 6.42 -14.38 -14.36
CA ARG A 223 5.13 -14.70 -13.73
C ARG A 223 5.28 -15.52 -12.46
N VAL A 224 6.22 -16.48 -12.42
CA VAL A 224 6.52 -17.22 -11.18
C VAL A 224 7.08 -16.28 -10.11
N ALA A 225 8.03 -15.42 -10.44
CA ALA A 225 8.58 -14.46 -9.48
C ALA A 225 7.51 -13.50 -8.92
N GLN A 226 6.59 -13.02 -9.77
CA GLN A 226 5.43 -12.23 -9.33
C GLN A 226 4.51 -13.03 -8.39
N ALA A 227 4.25 -14.31 -8.71
CA ALA A 227 3.48 -15.19 -7.83
C ALA A 227 4.17 -15.39 -6.48
N VAL A 228 5.50 -15.53 -6.43
CA VAL A 228 6.25 -15.63 -5.17
C VAL A 228 6.09 -14.36 -4.35
N LEU A 229 6.25 -13.18 -4.95
CA LEU A 229 6.08 -11.90 -4.23
C LEU A 229 4.66 -11.74 -3.70
N LYS A 230 3.64 -12.10 -4.50
CA LYS A 230 2.25 -12.08 -4.05
C LYS A 230 2.00 -13.07 -2.91
N THR A 231 2.56 -14.27 -2.97
CA THR A 231 2.49 -15.24 -1.88
C THR A 231 3.18 -14.70 -0.63
N LEU A 232 4.36 -14.10 -0.74
CA LEU A 232 5.08 -13.49 0.37
C LEU A 232 4.26 -12.40 1.08
N CYS A 233 3.50 -11.57 0.35
CA CYS A 233 2.57 -10.60 0.96
C CYS A 233 1.60 -11.27 1.96
N GLY A 234 1.17 -12.51 1.70
CA GLY A 234 0.30 -13.28 2.62
C GLY A 234 1.00 -13.81 3.88
N TYR A 235 2.32 -13.73 3.97
CA TYR A 235 3.12 -14.31 5.08
C TYR A 235 3.87 -13.24 5.89
N VAL A 236 4.54 -12.28 5.24
CA VAL A 236 5.54 -11.40 5.87
C VAL A 236 5.06 -10.59 7.08
N GLU A 237 3.75 -10.27 7.14
CA GLU A 237 3.17 -9.46 8.21
C GLU A 237 3.11 -10.19 9.56
N TRP A 238 2.78 -11.48 9.57
CA TRP A 238 2.46 -12.23 10.79
C TRP A 238 3.48 -13.30 11.16
N VAL A 239 4.32 -13.75 10.22
CA VAL A 239 5.36 -14.74 10.50
C VAL A 239 6.47 -14.18 11.39
N SER A 240 7.18 -15.08 12.09
CA SER A 240 8.33 -14.67 12.92
C SER A 240 9.37 -13.93 12.08
N VAL A 241 9.87 -12.81 12.62
CA VAL A 241 10.90 -11.97 11.97
C VAL A 241 12.16 -12.79 11.67
N SER A 242 12.45 -13.81 12.49
CA SER A 242 13.60 -14.70 12.30
C SER A 242 13.63 -15.38 10.93
N HIS A 243 12.47 -15.70 10.35
CA HIS A 243 12.38 -16.29 9.00
C HIS A 243 12.57 -15.25 7.90
N VAL A 244 12.03 -14.03 8.10
CA VAL A 244 12.14 -12.93 7.13
C VAL A 244 13.58 -12.42 7.04
N PHE A 245 14.27 -12.35 8.17
CA PHE A 245 15.64 -11.88 8.30
C PHE A 245 16.67 -13.01 8.41
N ALA A 246 16.27 -14.25 8.08
CA ALA A 246 17.20 -15.36 7.98
C ALA A 246 18.29 -15.07 6.92
N ASN A 247 19.44 -15.75 7.04
CA ASN A 247 20.57 -15.62 6.12
C ASN A 247 20.99 -14.15 5.92
N ASP A 248 21.18 -13.41 7.01
CA ASP A 248 21.59 -12.00 7.03
C ASP A 248 20.64 -11.05 6.28
N GLY A 249 19.35 -11.39 6.21
CA GLY A 249 18.34 -10.53 5.59
C GLY A 249 18.32 -10.55 4.06
N LYS A 250 18.86 -11.60 3.42
CA LYS A 250 18.88 -11.78 1.95
C LYS A 250 17.52 -11.59 1.28
N LEU A 251 16.42 -12.00 1.92
CA LEU A 251 15.08 -11.78 1.38
C LEU A 251 14.77 -10.27 1.27
N VAL A 252 15.04 -9.51 2.33
CA VAL A 252 14.82 -8.07 2.37
C VAL A 252 15.72 -7.36 1.36
N GLU A 253 16.99 -7.76 1.24
CA GLU A 253 17.91 -7.26 0.22
C GLU A 253 17.37 -7.53 -1.20
N SER A 254 16.90 -8.75 -1.46
CA SER A 254 16.30 -9.12 -2.75
C SER A 254 15.07 -8.27 -3.05
N LEU A 255 14.19 -8.04 -2.08
CA LEU A 255 13.03 -7.17 -2.22
C LEU A 255 13.43 -5.73 -2.55
N CYS A 256 14.46 -5.18 -1.89
CA CYS A 256 14.98 -3.85 -2.22
C CYS A 256 15.46 -3.79 -3.67
N LEU A 257 16.29 -4.73 -4.12
CA LEU A 257 16.80 -4.77 -5.50
C LEU A 257 15.69 -4.88 -6.56
N LEU A 258 14.59 -5.56 -6.22
CA LEU A 258 13.43 -5.70 -7.10
C LEU A 258 12.62 -4.39 -7.26
N LEU A 259 12.80 -3.40 -6.37
CA LEU A 259 12.17 -2.07 -6.53
C LEU A 259 12.64 -1.34 -7.79
N GLY A 260 13.85 -1.63 -8.28
CA GLY A 260 14.38 -1.06 -9.51
C GLY A 260 13.89 -1.75 -10.79
N GLN A 261 13.00 -2.74 -10.69
CA GLN A 261 12.59 -3.59 -11.81
C GLN A 261 11.09 -3.49 -12.04
N ARG A 262 10.70 -2.94 -13.20
CA ARG A 262 9.30 -2.59 -13.52
C ARG A 262 8.30 -3.73 -13.30
N GLU A 263 8.67 -4.96 -13.66
CA GLU A 263 7.79 -6.13 -13.53
C GLU A 263 7.51 -6.55 -12.07
N PHE A 264 8.38 -6.17 -11.14
CA PHE A 264 8.36 -6.65 -9.74
C PHE A 264 8.15 -5.53 -8.72
N GLN A 265 8.40 -4.27 -9.10
CA GLN A 265 8.51 -3.13 -8.20
C GLN A 265 7.32 -2.97 -7.26
N LEU A 266 6.09 -3.10 -7.78
CA LEU A 266 4.87 -2.89 -6.99
C LEU A 266 4.69 -3.97 -5.91
N HIS A 267 4.86 -5.24 -6.27
CA HIS A 267 4.73 -6.35 -5.32
C HIS A 267 5.89 -6.37 -4.31
N ALA A 268 7.10 -6.00 -4.73
CA ALA A 268 8.24 -5.87 -3.84
C ALA A 268 8.03 -4.74 -2.81
N ALA A 269 7.53 -3.57 -3.26
CA ALA A 269 7.16 -2.49 -2.35
C ALA A 269 6.03 -2.89 -1.40
N GLU A 270 5.05 -3.66 -1.85
CA GLU A 270 3.97 -4.15 -0.99
C GLU A 270 4.49 -5.13 0.08
N CYS A 271 5.37 -6.07 -0.29
CA CYS A 271 6.04 -6.94 0.67
C CYS A 271 6.80 -6.15 1.75
N LEU A 272 7.61 -5.16 1.32
CA LEU A 272 8.37 -4.32 2.24
C LEU A 272 7.45 -3.46 3.11
N LEU A 273 6.36 -2.94 2.56
CA LEU A 273 5.36 -2.15 3.28
C LEU A 273 4.68 -2.97 4.38
N LEU A 274 4.23 -4.19 4.06
CA LEU A 274 3.66 -5.12 5.04
C LEU A 274 4.67 -5.47 6.12
N LEU A 275 5.94 -5.63 5.75
CA LEU A 275 7.02 -5.91 6.68
C LEU A 275 7.25 -4.76 7.68
N VAL A 276 7.32 -3.50 7.22
CA VAL A 276 7.51 -2.34 8.11
C VAL A 276 6.26 -2.00 8.92
N ASN A 277 5.06 -2.38 8.47
CA ASN A 277 3.82 -2.16 9.21
C ASN A 277 3.49 -3.28 10.21
N ARG A 278 4.39 -4.26 10.36
CA ARG A 278 4.19 -5.36 11.28
C ARG A 278 4.00 -4.89 12.73
N ARG A 279 3.14 -5.62 13.44
CA ARG A 279 2.89 -5.46 14.88
C ARG A 279 3.57 -6.60 15.64
N GLY A 280 3.85 -6.43 16.92
CA GLY A 280 4.51 -7.46 17.74
C GLY A 280 5.44 -6.89 18.79
N ARG A 281 6.32 -7.73 19.35
CA ARG A 281 7.30 -7.32 20.37
C ARG A 281 8.35 -6.39 19.77
N THR A 282 8.75 -5.36 20.50
CA THR A 282 9.69 -4.34 20.02
C THR A 282 11.06 -4.92 19.66
N GLU A 283 11.55 -5.90 20.42
CA GLU A 283 12.84 -6.57 20.18
C GLU A 283 12.91 -7.24 18.80
N GLU A 284 11.80 -7.85 18.37
CA GLU A 284 11.69 -8.51 17.06
C GLU A 284 11.70 -7.50 15.91
N ARG A 285 11.44 -6.22 16.16
CA ARG A 285 11.38 -5.20 15.09
C ARG A 285 12.73 -4.55 14.80
N LYS A 286 13.74 -4.73 15.67
CA LYS A 286 15.09 -4.19 15.48
C LYS A 286 15.72 -4.53 14.11
N PRO A 287 15.57 -5.74 13.54
CA PRO A 287 16.09 -6.07 12.23
C PRO A 287 15.56 -5.19 11.08
N LEU A 288 14.37 -4.58 11.23
CA LEU A 288 13.80 -3.66 10.22
C LEU A 288 14.73 -2.46 9.96
N LEU A 289 15.57 -2.10 10.93
CA LEU A 289 16.52 -1.00 10.79
C LEU A 289 17.62 -1.28 9.75
N LEU A 290 17.76 -2.51 9.25
CA LEU A 290 18.62 -2.81 8.10
C LEU A 290 18.22 -2.05 6.84
N LEU A 291 16.95 -1.62 6.74
CA LEU A 291 16.48 -0.77 5.64
C LEU A 291 17.08 0.65 5.67
N PHE A 292 17.70 1.06 6.77
CA PHE A 292 18.48 2.31 6.85
C PHE A 292 19.93 2.16 6.37
N ASN A 293 20.40 0.96 6.01
CA ASN A 293 21.74 0.79 5.43
C ASN A 293 21.81 1.37 4.02
N ASP A 294 23.02 1.72 3.57
CA ASP A 294 23.25 2.39 2.28
C ASP A 294 22.59 1.65 1.11
N GLY A 295 22.82 0.33 0.97
CA GLY A 295 22.27 -0.42 -0.16
C GLY A 295 20.73 -0.40 -0.24
N ALA A 296 20.06 -0.57 0.91
CA ALA A 296 18.61 -0.58 0.96
C ALA A 296 18.02 0.82 0.74
N MET A 297 18.53 1.82 1.47
CA MET A 297 18.05 3.21 1.37
C MET A 297 18.27 3.75 -0.05
N ASP A 298 19.44 3.52 -0.65
CA ASP A 298 19.77 3.99 -2.00
C ASP A 298 18.82 3.41 -3.04
N THR A 299 18.51 2.12 -2.91
CA THR A 299 17.61 1.45 -3.84
C THR A 299 16.18 1.96 -3.71
N ILE A 300 15.68 2.15 -2.48
CA ILE A 300 14.35 2.72 -2.23
C ILE A 300 14.24 4.14 -2.80
N LEU A 301 15.25 4.99 -2.56
CA LEU A 301 15.22 6.39 -3.02
C LEU A 301 15.42 6.53 -4.53
N SER A 302 16.26 5.67 -5.13
CA SER A 302 16.40 5.59 -6.58
C SER A 302 15.09 5.16 -7.24
N ALA A 303 14.40 4.17 -6.67
CA ALA A 303 13.10 3.72 -7.15
C ALA A 303 12.04 4.83 -7.04
N ALA A 304 12.00 5.55 -5.91
CA ALA A 304 11.09 6.68 -5.71
C ALA A 304 11.34 7.79 -6.73
N SER A 305 12.60 8.17 -6.94
CA SER A 305 12.98 9.20 -7.92
C SER A 305 12.66 8.78 -9.35
N SER A 306 12.80 7.49 -9.68
CA SER A 306 12.43 6.98 -10.99
C SER A 306 10.92 6.96 -11.20
N ALA A 307 10.15 6.53 -10.19
CA ALA A 307 8.70 6.49 -10.24
C ALA A 307 8.09 7.88 -10.36
N ASP A 308 8.65 8.87 -9.66
CA ASP A 308 8.23 10.27 -9.71
C ASP A 308 8.31 10.87 -11.13
N ARG A 309 9.41 10.63 -11.84
CA ARG A 309 9.59 11.10 -13.23
C ARG A 309 8.55 10.58 -14.20
N GLU A 310 7.98 9.40 -13.94
CA GLU A 310 7.00 8.73 -14.79
C GLU A 310 5.57 8.74 -14.18
N ALA A 311 5.38 9.35 -13.01
CA ALA A 311 4.15 9.21 -12.22
C ALA A 311 2.90 9.70 -12.95
N LEU A 312 3.00 10.82 -13.69
CA LEU A 312 1.88 11.37 -14.45
C LEU A 312 1.68 10.70 -15.82
N GLN A 313 2.64 9.89 -16.28
CA GLN A 313 2.54 9.18 -17.56
C GLN A 313 1.88 7.82 -17.40
N ASN A 314 1.91 7.26 -16.18
CA ASN A 314 1.39 5.94 -15.89
C ASN A 314 0.89 5.86 -14.45
N GLU A 315 -0.42 5.62 -14.29
CA GLU A 315 -1.09 5.47 -12.99
C GLU A 315 -0.44 4.41 -12.09
N GLN A 316 0.13 3.34 -12.66
CA GLN A 316 0.85 2.31 -11.90
C GLN A 316 2.13 2.86 -11.26
N HIS A 317 2.83 3.79 -11.91
CA HIS A 317 4.02 4.44 -11.35
C HIS A 317 3.63 5.40 -10.23
N TYR A 318 2.51 6.12 -10.36
CA TYR A 318 1.98 6.93 -9.27
C TYR A 318 1.54 6.07 -8.07
N LEU A 319 0.86 4.95 -8.31
CA LEU A 319 0.53 3.99 -7.26
C LEU A 319 1.79 3.43 -6.58
N PHE A 320 2.79 3.05 -7.36
CA PHE A 320 4.08 2.58 -6.84
C PHE A 320 4.77 3.65 -5.98
N LEU A 321 4.77 4.91 -6.41
CA LEU A 321 5.29 6.04 -5.65
C LEU A 321 4.55 6.24 -4.32
N LYS A 322 3.22 6.09 -4.29
CA LYS A 322 2.44 6.07 -3.04
C LYS A 322 2.86 4.94 -2.11
N ARG A 323 3.08 3.74 -2.64
CA ARG A 323 3.56 2.59 -1.84
C ARG A 323 4.95 2.83 -1.26
N LEU A 324 5.86 3.45 -2.02
CA LEU A 324 7.19 3.83 -1.51
C LEU A 324 7.13 4.91 -0.43
N CYS A 325 6.26 5.92 -0.58
CA CYS A 325 6.01 6.91 0.48
C CYS A 325 5.52 6.22 1.77
N GLN A 326 4.51 5.35 1.65
CA GLN A 326 4.00 4.58 2.79
C GLN A 326 5.06 3.68 3.43
N LEU A 327 5.93 3.06 2.63
CA LEU A 327 7.05 2.25 3.11
C LEU A 327 8.00 3.09 3.97
N LEU A 328 8.42 4.26 3.47
CA LEU A 328 9.30 5.15 4.22
C LEU A 328 8.62 5.70 5.49
N VAL A 329 7.33 6.01 5.42
CA VAL A 329 6.53 6.44 6.58
C VAL A 329 6.45 5.34 7.63
N GLY A 330 6.12 4.10 7.23
CA GLY A 330 6.08 2.94 8.11
C GLY A 330 7.44 2.64 8.74
N LEU A 331 8.52 2.72 7.97
CA LEU A 331 9.89 2.57 8.47
C LEU A 331 10.22 3.63 9.54
N GLY A 332 9.79 4.87 9.33
CA GLY A 332 9.94 5.95 10.30
C GLY A 332 9.18 5.70 11.60
N GLN A 333 7.95 5.19 11.51
CA GLN A 333 7.17 4.80 12.69
C GLN A 333 7.85 3.69 13.50
N GLN A 334 8.48 2.71 12.82
CA GLN A 334 9.27 1.68 13.48
C GLN A 334 10.50 2.29 14.17
N LEU A 335 11.22 3.19 13.50
CA LEU A 335 12.33 3.92 14.11
C LEU A 335 11.89 4.67 15.37
N GLY A 336 10.78 5.42 15.31
CA GLY A 336 10.22 6.13 16.46
C GLY A 336 9.71 5.22 17.58
N THR A 337 9.42 3.96 17.31
CA THR A 337 9.08 2.98 18.36
C THR A 337 10.34 2.41 19.03
N LEU A 338 11.44 2.31 18.27
CA LEU A 338 12.67 1.64 18.69
C LEU A 338 13.67 2.60 19.36
N TRP A 339 13.72 3.85 18.92
CA TRP A 339 14.70 4.84 19.35
C TRP A 339 14.48 5.26 20.80
N GLY A 340 15.46 4.96 21.68
CA GLY A 340 15.43 5.40 23.07
C GLY A 340 16.08 4.40 24.02
N PRO A 341 15.88 4.54 25.34
CA PRO A 341 16.52 3.73 26.38
C PRO A 341 15.93 2.32 26.49
N THR A 342 15.30 1.78 25.44
CA THR A 342 14.55 0.51 25.39
C THR A 342 15.40 -0.74 25.65
N GLY A 343 16.62 -0.61 26.17
CA GLY A 343 17.60 -1.69 26.34
C GLY A 343 18.17 -2.21 25.01
N LEU A 344 17.58 -1.84 23.87
CA LEU A 344 17.97 -2.28 22.53
C LEU A 344 19.14 -1.49 21.94
N GLY A 345 19.53 -0.38 22.57
CA GLY A 345 20.63 0.48 22.13
C GLY A 345 20.41 1.12 20.77
N VAL A 346 19.15 1.37 20.38
CA VAL A 346 18.82 2.01 19.10
C VAL A 346 18.83 3.53 19.27
N GLY A 347 19.68 4.18 18.48
CA GLY A 347 19.75 5.63 18.36
C GLY A 347 19.63 6.09 16.90
N CYS A 348 20.29 7.18 16.56
CA CYS A 348 20.29 7.76 15.23
C CYS A 348 20.87 6.78 14.19
N PRO A 349 20.10 6.38 13.16
CA PRO A 349 20.62 5.56 12.06
C PRO A 349 21.65 6.31 11.22
N ALA A 350 22.61 5.60 10.63
CA ALA A 350 23.65 6.19 9.77
C ALA A 350 23.08 7.07 8.65
N ASN A 351 22.03 6.60 7.96
CA ASN A 351 21.40 7.34 6.85
C ASN A 351 20.17 8.16 7.26
N PHE A 352 20.09 8.60 8.53
CA PHE A 352 18.93 9.35 8.99
C PHE A 352 18.72 10.67 8.23
N SER A 353 19.79 11.41 7.91
CA SER A 353 19.71 12.64 7.11
C SER A 353 19.19 12.39 5.69
N LYS A 354 19.67 11.32 5.05
CA LYS A 354 19.24 10.91 3.71
C LYS A 354 17.76 10.50 3.71
N TYR A 355 17.35 9.76 4.73
CA TYR A 355 15.96 9.39 4.98
C TYR A 355 15.06 10.61 5.18
N LEU A 356 15.43 11.55 6.07
CA LEU A 356 14.65 12.77 6.31
C LEU A 356 14.56 13.66 5.07
N SER A 357 15.63 13.71 4.25
CA SER A 357 15.59 14.40 2.96
C SER A 357 14.54 13.80 2.03
N ALA A 358 14.45 12.47 1.97
CA ALA A 358 13.43 11.81 1.18
C ALA A 358 12.01 12.06 1.68
N ILE A 359 11.78 11.99 3.01
CA ILE A 359 10.48 12.33 3.59
C ILE A 359 10.12 13.77 3.24
N LEU A 360 11.05 14.71 3.36
CA LEU A 360 10.83 16.11 3.00
C LEU A 360 10.51 16.27 1.51
N SER A 361 11.17 15.52 0.61
CA SER A 361 10.82 15.50 -0.82
C SER A 361 9.38 15.03 -1.05
N PHE A 362 8.91 13.99 -0.35
CA PHE A 362 7.50 13.59 -0.40
C PHE A 362 6.56 14.64 0.20
N THR A 363 6.97 15.32 1.28
CA THR A 363 6.21 16.43 1.86
C THR A 363 6.09 17.61 0.90
N ALA A 364 7.11 17.86 0.08
CA ALA A 364 7.16 18.95 -0.90
C ALA A 364 6.58 18.56 -2.28
N HIS A 365 6.13 17.33 -2.45
CA HIS A 365 5.67 16.82 -3.74
C HIS A 365 4.31 17.43 -4.15
N ASN A 366 4.09 17.56 -5.47
CA ASN A 366 2.89 18.22 -6.02
C ASN A 366 1.57 17.47 -5.74
N SER A 367 1.62 16.15 -5.57
CA SER A 367 0.49 15.36 -5.07
C SER A 367 0.21 15.68 -3.60
N GLN A 368 -0.97 16.24 -3.35
CA GLN A 368 -1.46 16.54 -2.00
C GLN A 368 -1.63 15.25 -1.18
N SER A 369 -2.03 14.14 -1.82
CA SER A 369 -2.11 12.82 -1.19
C SER A 369 -0.76 12.33 -0.69
N LEU A 370 0.30 12.45 -1.50
CA LEU A 370 1.66 12.07 -1.08
C LEU A 370 2.17 12.92 0.07
N SER A 371 1.95 14.24 0.03
CA SER A 371 2.34 15.13 1.11
C SER A 371 1.61 14.81 2.42
N SER A 372 0.31 14.53 2.34
CA SER A 372 -0.54 14.14 3.48
C SER A 372 -0.04 12.89 4.21
N LEU A 373 0.42 11.88 3.46
CA LEU A 373 0.99 10.65 4.04
C LEU A 373 2.18 10.91 4.99
N THR A 374 2.93 12.00 4.79
CA THR A 374 4.12 12.31 5.60
C THR A 374 3.80 13.04 6.91
N GLN A 375 2.65 13.71 7.02
CA GLN A 375 2.36 14.61 8.15
C GLN A 375 2.30 13.90 9.49
N GLY A 376 1.69 12.71 9.53
CA GLY A 376 1.62 11.90 10.74
C GLY A 376 2.99 11.51 11.29
N LEU A 377 3.96 11.27 10.40
CA LEU A 377 5.34 10.94 10.78
C LEU A 377 6.07 12.15 11.36
N TRP A 378 6.00 13.31 10.70
CA TRP A 378 6.61 14.54 11.23
C TRP A 378 6.09 14.86 12.63
N ALA A 379 4.77 14.80 12.81
CA ALA A 379 4.15 15.05 14.11
C ALA A 379 4.56 14.01 15.16
N ALA A 380 4.80 12.76 14.78
CA ALA A 380 5.32 11.74 15.69
C ALA A 380 6.76 12.05 16.11
N PHE A 381 7.64 12.38 15.16
CA PHE A 381 9.05 12.71 15.45
C PHE A 381 9.22 13.97 16.28
N LEU A 382 8.43 15.01 16.00
CA LEU A 382 8.45 16.27 16.77
C LEU A 382 8.00 16.08 18.23
N ARG A 383 7.16 15.08 18.52
CA ARG A 383 6.72 14.72 19.88
C ARG A 383 7.66 13.74 20.57
N HIS A 384 8.50 13.04 19.82
CA HIS A 384 9.30 11.95 20.33
C HIS A 384 10.45 12.46 21.20
N GLU A 385 10.64 11.88 22.38
CA GLU A 385 11.57 12.39 23.42
C GLU A 385 13.03 12.53 22.96
N HIS A 386 13.51 11.58 22.16
CA HIS A 386 14.90 11.55 21.66
C HIS A 386 15.05 12.19 20.28
N ILE A 387 14.26 11.75 19.29
CA ILE A 387 14.30 12.27 17.92
C ILE A 387 14.12 13.79 17.87
N SER A 388 13.20 14.37 18.64
CA SER A 388 12.98 15.84 18.66
C SER A 388 14.20 16.65 19.14
N LYS A 389 15.17 16.00 19.77
CA LYS A 389 16.42 16.61 20.29
C LYS A 389 17.65 16.19 19.47
N ASP A 390 17.49 15.28 18.51
CA ASP A 390 18.58 14.83 17.65
C ASP A 390 19.05 15.97 16.73
N SER A 391 20.37 16.15 16.62
CA SER A 391 20.95 17.26 15.86
C SER A 391 20.60 17.19 14.38
N VAL A 392 20.60 15.99 13.79
CA VAL A 392 20.26 15.79 12.38
C VAL A 392 18.79 16.14 12.17
N PHE A 393 17.89 15.67 13.03
CA PHE A 393 16.48 16.01 12.91
C PHE A 393 16.20 17.52 13.05
N LEU A 394 16.87 18.19 14.00
CA LEU A 394 16.70 19.62 14.22
C LEU A 394 17.09 20.47 12.99
N GLU A 395 18.04 20.02 12.17
CA GLU A 395 18.39 20.69 10.89
C GLU A 395 17.24 20.66 9.86
N PHE A 396 16.28 19.75 9.98
CA PHE A 396 15.12 19.65 9.09
C PHE A 396 13.91 20.45 9.57
N VAL A 397 13.82 20.81 10.85
CA VAL A 397 12.69 21.57 11.41
C VAL A 397 12.43 22.88 10.66
N PRO A 398 13.45 23.72 10.34
CA PRO A 398 13.24 24.92 9.52
C PRO A 398 12.73 24.61 8.11
N LYS A 399 13.21 23.53 7.49
CA LYS A 399 12.78 23.13 6.14
C LYS A 399 11.32 22.67 6.13
N VAL A 400 10.88 21.96 7.17
CA VAL A 400 9.48 21.57 7.36
C VAL A 400 8.60 22.80 7.58
N LEU A 401 9.04 23.75 8.41
CA LEU A 401 8.33 25.02 8.62
C LEU A 401 8.18 25.82 7.32
N GLN A 402 9.24 25.89 6.51
CA GLN A 402 9.22 26.53 5.21
C GLN A 402 8.23 25.85 4.27
N GLN A 403 8.30 24.51 4.14
CA GLN A 403 7.41 23.76 3.26
C GLN A 403 5.95 23.86 3.70
N ALA A 404 5.67 23.95 5.00
CA ALA A 404 4.32 24.14 5.51
C ALA A 404 3.69 25.47 5.05
N THR A 405 4.47 26.53 4.78
CA THR A 405 3.94 27.79 4.23
C THR A 405 3.38 27.63 2.81
N ILE A 406 3.87 26.62 2.08
CA ILE A 406 3.40 26.27 0.74
C ILE A 406 2.21 25.33 0.84
N ASN A 407 2.33 24.25 1.61
CA ASN A 407 1.30 23.20 1.67
C ASN A 407 0.00 23.63 2.35
N VAL A 408 0.04 24.66 3.20
CA VAL A 408 -1.17 25.18 3.87
C VAL A 408 -2.12 25.89 2.90
N VAL A 409 -1.63 26.29 1.71
CA VAL A 409 -2.40 26.98 0.68
C VAL A 409 -3.23 25.97 -0.11
N LYS A 410 -4.55 26.15 -0.13
CA LYS A 410 -5.48 25.27 -0.86
C LYS A 410 -5.32 25.44 -2.37
N THR A 411 -4.58 24.53 -2.99
CA THR A 411 -4.34 24.48 -4.44
C THR A 411 -4.51 23.06 -4.97
N GLY A 412 -4.77 22.91 -6.28
CA GLY A 412 -4.90 21.60 -6.91
C GLY A 412 -6.32 21.05 -6.97
N PHE A 413 -7.34 21.91 -7.13
CA PHE A 413 -8.71 21.45 -7.37
C PHE A 413 -8.78 20.56 -8.63
N PRO A 414 -9.45 19.39 -8.58
CA PRO A 414 -9.66 18.52 -9.75
C PRO A 414 -10.26 19.22 -10.96
N SER A 415 -11.19 20.17 -10.75
CA SER A 415 -11.86 20.92 -11.83
C SER A 415 -10.98 21.97 -12.51
N LEU A 416 -9.83 22.31 -11.94
CA LEU A 416 -8.94 23.38 -12.42
C LEU A 416 -7.68 22.82 -13.07
N SER A 417 -6.92 23.68 -13.75
CA SER A 417 -5.63 23.37 -14.38
C SER A 417 -4.55 24.42 -14.07
N ASN A 418 -4.67 25.09 -12.93
CA ASN A 418 -3.83 26.23 -12.53
C ASN A 418 -2.62 25.85 -11.67
N SER A 419 -2.45 24.56 -11.34
CA SER A 419 -1.34 24.04 -10.53
C SER A 419 -0.94 22.65 -11.01
N PRO A 420 0.35 22.26 -10.93
CA PRO A 420 0.78 20.87 -11.14
C PRO A 420 0.06 19.87 -10.23
N SER A 421 -0.44 20.31 -9.07
CA SER A 421 -1.23 19.47 -8.16
C SER A 421 -2.56 19.01 -8.76
N CYS A 422 -3.15 19.78 -9.69
CA CYS A 422 -4.45 19.46 -10.28
C CYS A 422 -4.47 18.08 -10.95
N THR A 423 -3.42 17.74 -11.71
CA THR A 423 -3.34 16.45 -12.42
C THR A 423 -3.29 15.26 -11.46
N TYR A 424 -2.60 15.39 -10.33
CA TYR A 424 -2.62 14.34 -9.31
C TYR A 424 -3.99 14.25 -8.61
N SER A 425 -4.59 15.39 -8.30
CA SER A 425 -5.92 15.44 -7.70
C SER A 425 -7.00 14.82 -8.59
N GLN A 426 -6.90 14.95 -9.92
CA GLN A 426 -7.81 14.32 -10.88
C GLN A 426 -7.71 12.78 -10.88
N VAL A 427 -6.57 12.22 -10.46
CA VAL A 427 -6.39 10.78 -10.29
C VAL A 427 -6.87 10.33 -8.90
N ASP A 428 -6.80 11.20 -7.91
CA ASP A 428 -7.07 10.87 -6.50
C ASP A 428 -8.51 11.10 -6.05
N PHE A 429 -9.22 12.02 -6.70
CA PHE A 429 -10.53 12.50 -6.27
C PHE A 429 -11.49 12.60 -7.45
N ASP A 430 -12.75 12.22 -7.22
CA ASP A 430 -13.79 12.28 -8.25
C ASP A 430 -14.37 13.69 -8.41
N SER A 431 -14.24 14.55 -7.38
CA SER A 431 -14.83 15.89 -7.36
C SER A 431 -14.09 16.89 -6.47
N ASP A 432 -14.37 18.18 -6.68
CA ASP A 432 -13.86 19.27 -5.83
C ASP A 432 -14.34 19.18 -4.38
N ASP A 433 -15.52 18.62 -4.12
CA ASP A 433 -16.08 18.47 -2.76
C ASP A 433 -15.33 17.40 -1.96
N GLU A 434 -14.96 16.30 -2.60
CA GLU A 434 -14.10 15.27 -2.02
C GLU A 434 -12.71 15.83 -1.73
N PHE A 435 -12.13 16.53 -2.71
CA PHE A 435 -10.86 17.25 -2.55
C PHE A 435 -10.91 18.24 -1.38
N ASN A 436 -11.99 19.03 -1.27
CA ASN A 436 -12.16 19.99 -0.18
C ASN A 436 -12.19 19.31 1.20
N SER A 437 -12.90 18.19 1.31
CA SER A 437 -13.00 17.41 2.55
C SER A 437 -11.65 16.83 2.95
N PHE A 438 -10.93 16.26 1.99
CA PHE A 438 -9.55 15.79 2.17
C PHE A 438 -8.62 16.93 2.59
N PHE A 439 -8.64 18.06 1.87
CA PHE A 439 -7.73 19.17 2.12
C PHE A 439 -7.97 19.81 3.50
N ALA A 440 -9.21 19.86 3.98
CA ALA A 440 -9.51 20.34 5.33
C ALA A 440 -8.80 19.49 6.40
N ALA A 441 -8.84 18.16 6.28
CA ALA A 441 -8.13 17.26 7.18
C ALA A 441 -6.60 17.38 7.04
N PHE A 442 -6.11 17.48 5.80
CA PHE A 442 -4.68 17.66 5.52
C PHE A 442 -4.15 18.99 6.10
N ARG A 443 -4.87 20.10 5.93
CA ARG A 443 -4.51 21.40 6.51
C ARG A 443 -4.47 21.35 8.03
N ALA A 444 -5.40 20.65 8.67
CA ALA A 444 -5.37 20.47 10.12
C ALA A 444 -4.11 19.73 10.60
N GLN A 445 -3.64 18.73 9.84
CA GLN A 445 -2.40 18.03 10.12
C GLN A 445 -1.16 18.94 9.93
N ILE A 446 -1.10 19.72 8.85
CA ILE A 446 -0.02 20.69 8.62
C ILE A 446 0.04 21.69 9.78
N VAL A 447 -1.09 22.26 10.17
CA VAL A 447 -1.19 23.23 11.27
C VAL A 447 -0.69 22.62 12.58
N GLU A 448 -1.02 21.37 12.87
CA GLU A 448 -0.49 20.68 14.05
C GLU A 448 1.04 20.47 13.96
N THR A 449 1.56 20.06 12.81
CA THR A 449 3.01 19.97 12.56
C THR A 449 3.70 21.32 12.81
N VAL A 450 3.13 22.43 12.32
CA VAL A 450 3.65 23.79 12.53
C VAL A 450 3.68 24.15 14.02
N ARG A 451 2.63 23.84 14.80
CA ARG A 451 2.63 24.06 16.25
C ARG A 451 3.72 23.27 16.96
N LEU A 452 3.97 22.04 16.53
CA LEU A 452 5.00 21.20 17.12
C LEU A 452 6.40 21.73 16.78
N CYS A 453 6.66 22.09 15.52
CA CYS A 453 7.90 22.74 15.10
C CYS A 453 8.15 24.05 15.85
N THR A 454 7.11 24.89 16.02
CA THR A 454 7.17 26.14 16.78
C THR A 454 7.52 25.89 18.24
N GLY A 455 7.11 24.75 18.79
CA GLY A 455 7.52 24.30 20.13
C GLY A 455 9.02 24.10 20.30
N LEU A 456 9.70 23.70 19.22
CA LEU A 456 11.15 23.48 19.21
C LEU A 456 11.93 24.76 18.80
N MET A 457 11.41 25.50 17.82
CA MET A 457 12.10 26.65 17.21
C MET A 457 11.15 27.86 17.03
N PRO A 458 10.74 28.54 18.12
CA PRO A 458 9.75 29.61 18.06
C PRO A 458 10.20 30.83 17.23
N LYS A 459 11.47 31.23 17.34
CA LYS A 459 12.02 32.35 16.56
C LYS A 459 12.03 32.09 15.07
N VAL A 460 12.41 30.87 14.66
CA VAL A 460 12.46 30.47 13.24
C VAL A 460 11.05 30.40 12.66
N ALA A 461 10.10 29.82 13.41
CA ALA A 461 8.70 29.78 12.99
C ALA A 461 8.12 31.19 12.81
N PHE A 462 8.37 32.09 13.76
CA PHE A 462 7.92 33.48 13.66
C PHE A 462 8.58 34.23 12.50
N HIS A 463 9.86 33.98 12.21
CA HIS A 463 10.54 34.58 11.06
C HIS A 463 9.83 34.25 9.74
N TYR A 464 9.44 32.99 9.52
CA TYR A 464 8.67 32.63 8.32
C TYR A 464 7.27 33.26 8.31
N THR A 465 6.60 33.34 9.47
CA THR A 465 5.35 34.08 9.61
C THR A 465 5.49 35.53 9.15
N ASP A 466 6.45 36.26 9.71
CA ASP A 466 6.73 37.67 9.39
C ASP A 466 7.00 37.85 7.89
N GLN A 467 7.89 37.03 7.32
CA GLN A 467 8.21 37.06 5.91
C GLN A 467 6.97 36.83 5.02
N CYS A 468 6.17 35.81 5.31
CA CYS A 468 5.00 35.45 4.51
C CYS A 468 3.90 36.52 4.55
N ILE A 469 3.59 37.07 5.73
CA ILE A 469 2.54 38.09 5.87
C ILE A 469 2.96 39.40 5.19
N ARG A 470 4.22 39.81 5.33
CA ARG A 470 4.75 40.99 4.60
C ARG A 470 4.71 40.80 3.09
N GLN A 471 5.05 39.61 2.60
CA GLN A 471 4.96 39.28 1.18
C GLN A 471 3.51 39.30 0.67
N LEU A 472 2.54 38.87 1.48
CA LEU A 472 1.12 38.95 1.13
C LEU A 472 0.65 40.40 1.00
N MET A 473 1.00 41.28 1.94
CA MET A 473 0.65 42.70 1.90
C MET A 473 1.30 43.42 0.71
N ALA A 474 2.51 43.01 0.32
CA ALA A 474 3.22 43.58 -0.83
C ALA A 474 2.74 43.05 -2.20
N SER A 475 2.05 41.91 -2.24
CA SER A 475 1.60 41.27 -3.49
C SER A 475 0.31 41.91 -4.01
N PRO A 476 0.12 42.04 -5.34
CA PRO A 476 -1.14 42.50 -5.91
C PRO A 476 -2.27 41.49 -5.63
N ILE A 477 -3.48 42.02 -5.35
CA ILE A 477 -4.68 41.21 -5.16
C ILE A 477 -5.21 40.80 -6.54
N ASN A 478 -4.96 39.55 -6.91
CA ASN A 478 -5.53 38.88 -8.08
C ASN A 478 -6.87 38.21 -7.72
N SER A 479 -7.98 38.77 -8.21
CA SER A 479 -9.29 38.11 -8.26
C SER A 479 -9.39 37.27 -9.54
N SER A 480 -10.03 36.10 -9.47
CA SER A 480 -10.08 35.14 -10.58
C SER A 480 -10.92 35.61 -11.79
N ASP A 481 -11.70 36.69 -11.65
CA ASP A 481 -12.59 37.22 -12.69
C ASP A 481 -12.17 38.64 -13.14
N ALA A 482 -11.19 38.69 -14.04
CA ALA A 482 -10.87 39.91 -14.79
C ALA A 482 -11.67 40.01 -16.10
N THR A 483 -12.92 39.53 -16.14
CA THR A 483 -13.81 39.74 -17.28
C THR A 483 -14.90 40.78 -16.98
N ALA A 484 -14.77 41.91 -17.66
CA ALA A 484 -15.79 42.90 -18.04
C ALA A 484 -16.22 44.06 -17.10
N THR A 485 -15.93 44.10 -15.79
CA THR A 485 -16.35 45.25 -14.95
C THR A 485 -15.39 45.67 -13.82
N GLY A 486 -14.07 45.72 -14.06
CA GLY A 486 -13.15 46.65 -13.37
C GLY A 486 -13.03 46.70 -11.83
N GLN A 487 -13.76 45.88 -11.05
CA GLN A 487 -13.71 45.81 -9.58
C GLN A 487 -14.13 44.40 -9.10
N GLY A 488 -13.50 43.36 -9.64
CA GLY A 488 -13.76 41.99 -9.19
C GLY A 488 -13.17 41.77 -7.79
N TYR A 489 -14.03 41.56 -6.78
CA TYR A 489 -13.61 41.04 -5.48
C TYR A 489 -13.20 39.56 -5.60
N CYS A 490 -12.36 39.10 -4.69
CA CYS A 490 -11.97 37.71 -4.55
C CYS A 490 -13.18 36.84 -4.20
N ASN A 491 -13.15 35.61 -4.67
CA ASN A 491 -14.02 34.52 -4.24
C ASN A 491 -13.18 33.46 -3.49
N LEU A 492 -13.83 32.39 -3.05
CA LEU A 492 -13.19 31.34 -2.24
C LEU A 492 -12.10 30.53 -2.97
N THR A 493 -12.02 30.63 -4.29
CA THR A 493 -11.01 29.94 -5.12
C THR A 493 -10.01 30.90 -5.73
N SER A 494 -10.14 32.21 -5.49
CA SER A 494 -9.24 33.23 -6.03
C SER A 494 -7.83 33.03 -5.49
N PRO A 495 -6.78 33.09 -6.33
CA PRO A 495 -5.40 32.82 -5.93
C PRO A 495 -4.93 33.66 -4.74
N SER A 496 -5.39 34.92 -4.64
CA SER A 496 -5.03 35.79 -3.52
C SER A 496 -5.70 35.34 -2.23
N PHE A 497 -7.00 35.06 -2.27
CA PHE A 497 -7.74 34.62 -1.08
C PHE A 497 -7.20 33.30 -0.53
N VAL A 498 -6.98 32.29 -1.37
CA VAL A 498 -6.48 30.98 -0.88
C VAL A 498 -5.09 31.08 -0.22
N ARG A 499 -4.25 32.02 -0.69
CA ARG A 499 -2.95 32.30 -0.07
C ARG A 499 -3.11 33.02 1.27
N TRP A 500 -3.96 34.04 1.33
CA TRP A 500 -4.26 34.77 2.57
C TRP A 500 -4.89 33.84 3.62
N ASP A 501 -5.88 33.04 3.25
CA ASP A 501 -6.54 32.07 4.13
C ASP A 501 -5.53 31.06 4.70
N GLY A 502 -4.73 30.43 3.84
CA GLY A 502 -3.71 29.45 4.27
C GLY A 502 -2.66 30.04 5.21
N LEU A 503 -2.06 31.18 4.84
CA LEU A 503 -0.98 31.79 5.63
C LEU A 503 -1.48 32.46 6.92
N THR A 504 -2.74 32.89 6.96
CA THR A 504 -3.38 33.34 8.21
C THR A 504 -3.51 32.17 9.19
N CYS A 505 -3.98 31.00 8.72
CA CYS A 505 -4.01 29.79 9.55
C CYS A 505 -2.61 29.37 10.03
N TYR A 506 -1.58 29.51 9.19
CA TYR A 506 -0.19 29.25 9.58
C TYR A 506 0.25 30.19 10.71
N MET A 507 0.02 31.49 10.56
CA MET A 507 0.36 32.48 11.58
C MET A 507 -0.36 32.22 12.91
N GLU A 508 -1.65 31.94 12.87
CA GLU A 508 -2.43 31.57 14.06
C GLU A 508 -1.79 30.38 14.78
N ALA A 509 -1.35 29.36 14.04
CA ALA A 509 -0.69 28.20 14.61
C ALA A 509 0.61 28.58 15.34
N VAL A 510 1.45 29.40 14.73
CA VAL A 510 2.74 29.85 15.26
C VAL A 510 2.54 30.74 16.49
N VAL A 511 1.79 31.84 16.34
CA VAL A 511 1.64 32.85 17.39
C VAL A 511 0.92 32.30 18.60
N ASN A 512 -0.18 31.55 18.42
CA ASN A 512 -0.88 30.95 19.56
C ASN A 512 0.01 29.95 20.31
N LYS A 513 0.89 29.23 19.61
CA LYS A 513 1.85 28.34 20.25
C LYS A 513 2.92 29.13 21.02
N ILE A 514 3.47 30.20 20.46
CA ILE A 514 4.44 31.08 21.14
C ILE A 514 3.84 31.66 22.42
N VAL A 515 2.61 32.18 22.34
CA VAL A 515 1.85 32.69 23.50
C VAL A 515 1.66 31.60 24.54
N LYS A 516 1.19 30.40 24.13
CA LYS A 516 1.00 29.26 25.04
C LYS A 516 2.29 28.81 25.74
N LEU A 517 3.44 29.00 25.11
CA LEU A 517 4.76 28.68 25.70
C LEU A 517 5.31 29.81 26.58
N ASN A 518 4.61 30.94 26.72
CA ASN A 518 5.12 32.17 27.33
C ASN A 518 6.43 32.65 26.66
N ALA A 519 6.59 32.36 25.37
CA ALA A 519 7.81 32.64 24.61
C ALA A 519 7.73 33.94 23.79
N VAL A 520 6.70 34.77 24.03
CA VAL A 520 6.45 36.05 23.34
C VAL A 520 7.69 36.94 23.36
N GLN A 521 8.39 37.00 24.50
CA GLN A 521 9.62 37.77 24.71
C GLN A 521 10.72 37.50 23.68
N LEU A 522 10.71 36.33 23.03
CA LEU A 522 11.71 35.97 22.04
C LEU A 522 11.57 36.71 20.70
N VAL A 523 10.39 37.29 20.43
CA VAL A 523 10.03 37.88 19.12
C VAL A 523 9.20 39.18 19.27
N ILE A 524 9.26 39.86 20.42
CA ILE A 524 8.48 41.11 20.66
C ILE A 524 8.77 42.18 19.60
N PRO A 525 10.04 42.53 19.29
CA PRO A 525 10.31 43.62 18.34
C PRO A 525 9.71 43.34 16.96
N GLU A 526 9.91 42.12 16.46
CA GLU A 526 9.38 41.68 15.18
C GLU A 526 7.84 41.60 15.21
N GLY A 527 7.26 41.13 16.32
CA GLY A 527 5.81 41.02 16.51
C GLY A 527 5.09 42.37 16.56
N VAL A 528 5.66 43.35 17.25
CA VAL A 528 5.12 44.72 17.30
C VAL A 528 5.22 45.38 15.92
N SER A 529 6.37 45.26 15.26
CA SER A 529 6.55 45.81 13.91
C SER A 529 5.57 45.20 12.91
N LEU A 530 5.37 43.88 12.93
CA LEU A 530 4.41 43.22 12.05
C LEU A 530 2.96 43.66 12.34
N LEU A 531 2.60 43.84 13.62
CA LEU A 531 1.28 44.33 14.00
C LEU A 531 1.01 45.74 13.45
N GLU A 532 1.99 46.64 13.53
CA GLU A 532 1.89 48.00 12.98
C GLU A 532 1.66 47.98 11.46
N ASP A 533 2.41 47.14 10.74
CA ASP A 533 2.25 47.02 9.29
C ASP A 533 0.90 46.44 8.88
N VAL A 534 0.40 45.44 9.62
CA VAL A 534 -0.92 44.85 9.39
C VAL A 534 -2.04 45.85 9.68
N LEU A 535 -1.92 46.68 10.72
CA LEU A 535 -2.87 47.76 11.02
C LEU A 535 -2.84 48.87 9.94
N GLY A 536 -1.68 49.11 9.33
CA GLY A 536 -1.52 50.04 8.22
C GLY A 536 -2.06 49.52 6.88
N TYR A 537 -2.32 48.22 6.75
CA TYR A 537 -2.79 47.61 5.51
C TYR A 537 -4.33 47.61 5.41
N SER A 538 -4.87 48.37 4.45
CA SER A 538 -6.32 48.54 4.25
C SER A 538 -6.78 48.01 2.87
N PRO A 539 -6.99 46.68 2.72
CA PRO A 539 -7.51 46.13 1.47
C PRO A 539 -8.97 46.52 1.28
N LYS A 540 -9.38 46.75 0.02
CA LYS A 540 -10.80 47.00 -0.33
C LYS A 540 -11.63 45.70 -0.35
N ASP A 541 -10.97 44.56 -0.49
CA ASP A 541 -11.60 43.28 -0.65
C ASP A 541 -12.10 42.71 0.70
N PRO A 542 -13.37 42.31 0.83
CA PRO A 542 -13.93 41.88 2.10
C PRO A 542 -13.33 40.56 2.61
N LEU A 543 -12.96 39.63 1.73
CA LEU A 543 -12.37 38.36 2.14
C LEU A 543 -10.94 38.55 2.63
N ILE A 544 -10.18 39.41 1.94
CA ILE A 544 -8.81 39.76 2.37
C ILE A 544 -8.86 40.57 3.68
N LEU A 545 -9.81 41.51 3.80
CA LEU A 545 -10.00 42.26 5.04
C LEU A 545 -10.32 41.34 6.22
N SER A 546 -11.12 40.29 6.02
CA SER A 546 -11.38 39.28 7.06
C SER A 546 -10.10 38.55 7.51
N CYS A 547 -9.20 38.23 6.58
CA CYS A 547 -7.90 37.64 6.90
C CYS A 547 -7.01 38.63 7.68
N VAL A 548 -6.98 39.90 7.28
CA VAL A 548 -6.23 40.97 7.96
C VAL A 548 -6.74 41.17 9.39
N LEU A 549 -8.05 41.20 9.62
CA LEU A 549 -8.62 41.29 10.97
C LEU A 549 -8.23 40.09 11.84
N THR A 550 -8.19 38.90 11.26
CA THR A 550 -7.68 37.70 11.94
C THR A 550 -6.21 37.85 12.28
N CYS A 551 -5.42 38.46 11.38
CA CYS A 551 -4.02 38.77 11.64
C CYS A 551 -3.83 39.72 12.82
N VAL A 552 -4.60 40.81 12.86
CA VAL A 552 -4.60 41.77 13.98
C VAL A 552 -4.96 41.08 15.29
N SER A 553 -6.04 40.29 15.32
CA SER A 553 -6.47 39.53 16.50
C SER A 553 -5.37 38.60 17.01
N THR A 554 -4.71 37.90 16.09
CA THR A 554 -3.63 36.95 16.40
C THR A 554 -2.40 37.64 16.96
N LEU A 555 -2.01 38.80 16.43
CA LEU A 555 -0.84 39.55 16.85
C LEU A 555 -1.09 40.46 18.07
N PHE A 556 -2.34 40.62 18.49
CA PHE A 556 -2.73 41.46 19.63
C PHE A 556 -1.92 41.23 20.93
N PRO A 557 -1.52 40.00 21.30
CA PRO A 557 -0.69 39.77 22.49
C PRO A 557 0.65 40.54 22.51
N PHE A 558 1.22 40.87 21.35
CA PHE A 558 2.45 41.65 21.24
C PHE A 558 2.26 43.13 21.58
N GLY A 559 1.06 43.68 21.36
CA GLY A 559 0.73 45.07 21.70
C GLY A 559 0.44 45.32 23.19
N LEU A 560 0.16 44.25 23.95
CA LEU A 560 -0.13 44.33 25.39
C LEU A 560 1.12 44.15 26.27
N THR A 561 2.24 43.70 25.70
CA THR A 561 3.45 43.43 26.48
C THR A 561 4.22 44.75 26.70
N PRO A 562 4.41 45.20 27.96
CA PRO A 562 5.09 46.49 28.20
C PRO A 562 6.52 46.44 27.67
N LEU A 563 6.86 47.39 26.80
CA LEU A 563 8.22 47.69 26.37
C LEU A 563 9.00 48.38 27.50
N THR A 564 9.24 47.68 28.61
CA THR A 564 10.19 48.15 29.63
C THR A 564 11.15 47.02 29.98
N PRO A 565 12.45 47.15 29.66
CA PRO A 565 13.44 46.29 30.28
C PRO A 565 13.53 46.67 31.75
N TYR A 566 13.44 45.67 32.64
CA TYR A 566 14.07 45.76 33.94
C TYR A 566 15.56 46.07 33.71
N CYS A 567 15.96 47.34 33.86
CA CYS A 567 17.33 47.70 34.23
C CYS A 567 17.47 47.42 35.74
N PRO A 568 18.66 46.98 36.18
CA PRO A 568 18.86 46.05 37.30
C PRO A 568 18.33 46.50 38.66
#